data_AF-M0N9R1-F1
#
_entry.id   AF-M0N9R1-F1
#
_cell.length_a   1.000
_cell.length_b   1.000
_cell.length_c   1.000
_cell.angle_alpha   90.00
_cell.angle_beta   90.00
_cell.angle_gamma   90.00
#
_symmetry.space_group_name_H-M   'P 1'
#
loop_
_entity.id
_entity.type
_entity.pdbx_description
1 polymer ?
#
loop_
_entity_poly.entity_id
_entity_poly.type
_entity_poly.pdbx_seq_one_letter_code
_entity_poly.pdbx_strand_id
1 'polypeptide(L)'
;MTGYGGGSGGDDGSGEGVDGTGGDTAGSHADTADGDDDAGPRLRRAAAADEPLLGGWLSVPHPMVAELLAGSGFDFLCVDAEHAPVSFETMASLLRAVDAAPGEMETLVRVGGHDPVELKRTLDLDPDALLVPMVDTAAEAEAVVDATRYPPAGSRGVGLGRATDYGRDGADAIYLEEGAGRTLAECADAFEEQ
;
A
#
# COMPACT_ATOMS: atom_id res chain seq x y z
N MET A 1 -58.69 16.59 17.56
CA MET A 1 -58.61 17.27 16.25
C MET A 1 -57.11 17.43 15.99
N THR A 2 -56.40 16.63 15.20
CA THR A 2 -56.61 15.64 14.12
C THR A 2 -55.23 14.98 13.96
N GLY A 3 -54.96 13.69 13.79
CA GLY A 3 -55.71 12.53 13.33
C GLY A 3 -54.76 11.76 12.39
N TYR A 4 -54.14 10.66 12.85
CA TYR A 4 -53.36 9.74 12.00
C TYR A 4 -54.35 8.88 11.22
N GLY A 5 -54.39 9.04 9.89
CA GLY A 5 -55.22 8.25 8.99
C GLY A 5 -54.45 7.04 8.46
N GLY A 6 -54.90 5.84 8.86
CA GLY A 6 -54.52 4.59 8.21
C GLY A 6 -55.27 4.43 6.88
N GLY A 7 -54.57 3.88 5.89
CA GLY A 7 -55.13 3.44 4.62
C GLY A 7 -54.65 2.04 4.30
N SER A 8 -55.52 1.06 4.56
CA SER A 8 -55.40 -0.32 4.11
C SER A 8 -55.93 -0.44 2.69
N GLY A 9 -55.13 -0.99 1.78
CA GLY A 9 -55.57 -1.43 0.45
C GLY A 9 -54.71 -2.61 0.05
N GLY A 10 -55.31 -3.81 0.05
CA GLY A 10 -54.72 -5.00 -0.54
C GLY A 10 -54.85 -4.95 -2.05
N ASP A 11 -53.89 -5.56 -2.73
CA ASP A 11 -54.01 -5.98 -4.12
C ASP A 11 -53.38 -7.38 -4.22
N ASP A 12 -54.11 -8.24 -4.91
CA ASP A 12 -54.00 -9.68 -5.04
C ASP A 12 -53.73 -10.05 -6.50
N GLY A 13 -52.73 -10.89 -6.75
CA GLY A 13 -52.48 -11.48 -8.07
C GLY A 13 -50.99 -11.52 -8.37
N SER A 14 -50.34 -12.67 -8.21
CA SER A 14 -50.22 -13.74 -9.21
C SER A 14 -48.87 -13.64 -9.89
N GLY A 15 -47.98 -14.57 -9.49
CA GLY A 15 -46.60 -14.60 -9.92
C GLY A 15 -46.42 -15.08 -11.37
N GLU A 16 -45.27 -14.69 -11.90
CA GLU A 16 -44.58 -15.38 -12.98
C GLU A 16 -43.14 -15.59 -12.50
N GLY A 17 -42.68 -16.83 -12.61
CA GLY A 17 -41.34 -17.24 -12.20
C GLY A 17 -40.28 -16.68 -13.13
N VAL A 18 -39.10 -16.42 -12.57
CA VAL A 18 -37.86 -16.35 -13.34
C VAL A 18 -36.89 -17.32 -12.70
N ASP A 19 -36.49 -18.32 -13.48
CA ASP A 19 -35.46 -19.26 -13.11
C ASP A 19 -34.07 -18.61 -13.21
N GLY A 20 -33.18 -19.03 -12.30
CA GLY A 20 -31.85 -19.50 -12.66
C GLY A 20 -30.83 -18.57 -13.34
N THR A 21 -29.72 -18.40 -12.60
CA THR A 21 -28.31 -18.43 -13.06
C THR A 21 -27.56 -17.13 -13.37
N GLY A 22 -26.32 -17.07 -12.86
CA GLY A 22 -25.28 -16.05 -13.13
C GLY A 22 -25.34 -14.90 -12.13
N GLY A 23 -24.35 -14.65 -11.26
CA GLY A 23 -22.91 -14.71 -11.50
C GLY A 23 -22.38 -13.30 -11.80
N ASP A 24 -22.58 -12.34 -10.91
CA ASP A 24 -21.91 -11.04 -10.99
C ASP A 24 -20.57 -11.12 -10.26
N THR A 25 -19.57 -11.62 -10.99
CA THR A 25 -18.16 -11.32 -10.71
C THR A 25 -17.94 -9.86 -11.06
N ALA A 26 -17.80 -9.00 -10.05
CA ALA A 26 -17.31 -7.64 -10.26
C ALA A 26 -15.85 -7.69 -10.73
N GLY A 27 -15.70 -7.70 -12.05
CA GLY A 27 -14.65 -7.05 -12.84
C GLY A 27 -13.21 -7.17 -12.34
N SER A 28 -12.56 -8.26 -12.72
CA SER A 28 -11.14 -8.28 -13.02
C SER A 28 -10.83 -7.23 -14.10
N HIS A 29 -9.95 -6.27 -13.81
CA HIS A 29 -9.29 -5.48 -14.85
C HIS A 29 -7.88 -6.02 -15.06
N ALA A 30 -7.82 -7.11 -15.81
CA ALA A 30 -6.66 -7.42 -16.61
C ALA A 30 -6.77 -6.68 -17.94
N ASP A 31 -5.64 -6.12 -18.35
CA ASP A 31 -5.19 -5.88 -19.72
C ASP A 31 -5.35 -4.46 -20.30
N THR A 32 -4.24 -3.72 -20.33
CA THR A 32 -3.60 -3.43 -21.63
C THR A 32 -2.08 -3.60 -21.49
N ALA A 33 -1.57 -4.70 -22.03
CA ALA A 33 -0.17 -4.87 -22.36
C ALA A 33 0.25 -3.93 -23.51
N ASP A 34 1.15 -3.00 -23.21
CA ASP A 34 2.11 -2.47 -24.19
C ASP A 34 3.48 -2.45 -23.50
N GLY A 35 4.40 -3.22 -24.07
CA GLY A 35 5.60 -3.73 -23.40
C GLY A 35 6.71 -2.71 -23.16
N ASP A 36 7.19 -2.73 -21.92
CA ASP A 36 8.60 -2.65 -21.46
C ASP A 36 8.55 -2.96 -19.95
N ASP A 37 8.44 -4.24 -19.61
CA ASP A 37 8.10 -4.76 -18.27
C ASP A 37 9.24 -4.63 -17.24
N ASP A 38 9.42 -3.43 -16.68
CA ASP A 38 9.80 -3.27 -15.27
C ASP A 38 8.55 -2.85 -14.49
N ALA A 39 7.67 -3.81 -14.22
CA ALA A 39 6.34 -3.65 -13.60
C ALA A 39 6.38 -3.28 -12.10
N GLY A 40 7.34 -2.46 -11.69
CA GLY A 40 7.45 -1.96 -10.32
C GLY A 40 6.59 -0.72 -10.04
N PRO A 41 6.41 -0.37 -8.74
CA PRO A 41 5.79 0.88 -8.33
C PRO A 41 6.37 2.09 -9.08
N ARG A 42 5.54 3.09 -9.39
CA ARG A 42 5.93 4.34 -10.05
C ARG A 42 7.06 5.03 -9.31
N LEU A 43 7.09 5.01 -7.98
CA LEU A 43 8.17 5.50 -7.13
C LEU A 43 9.53 4.93 -7.56
N ARG A 44 9.60 3.62 -7.81
CA ARG A 44 10.83 2.95 -8.25
C ARG A 44 11.20 3.36 -9.68
N ARG A 45 10.22 3.37 -10.59
CA ARG A 45 10.45 3.73 -12.00
C ARG A 45 10.91 5.18 -12.14
N ALA A 46 10.26 6.10 -11.42
CA ALA A 46 10.60 7.51 -11.39
C ALA A 46 12.00 7.75 -10.81
N ALA A 47 12.35 7.06 -9.71
CA ALA A 47 13.70 7.13 -9.14
C ALA A 47 14.78 6.65 -10.12
N ALA A 48 14.51 5.59 -10.88
CA ALA A 48 15.44 5.08 -11.90
C ALA A 48 15.55 6.00 -13.14
N ALA A 49 14.48 6.71 -13.46
CA ALA A 49 14.38 7.60 -14.62
C ALA A 49 14.74 9.07 -14.32
N ASP A 50 15.07 9.41 -13.08
CA ASP A 50 15.26 10.79 -12.60
C ASP A 50 14.02 11.69 -12.89
N GLU A 51 12.83 11.09 -12.80
CA GLU A 51 11.56 11.79 -12.94
C GLU A 51 11.20 12.47 -11.61
N PRO A 52 10.95 13.80 -11.59
CA PRO A 52 10.54 14.48 -10.38
C PRO A 52 9.13 14.05 -9.95
N LEU A 53 9.00 13.61 -8.70
CA LEU A 53 7.72 13.31 -8.06
C LEU A 53 7.37 14.36 -7.00
N LEU A 54 6.08 14.67 -6.87
CA LEU A 54 5.52 15.53 -5.85
C LEU A 54 4.90 14.67 -4.74
N GLY A 55 5.53 14.65 -3.57
CA GLY A 55 5.05 13.91 -2.40
C GLY A 55 4.31 14.77 -1.38
N GLY A 56 3.32 14.18 -0.71
CA GLY A 56 2.75 14.68 0.53
C GLY A 56 3.44 14.09 1.77
N TRP A 57 3.47 14.81 2.89
CA TRP A 57 4.01 14.32 4.16
C TRP A 57 2.92 14.20 5.21
N LEU A 58 2.76 13.02 5.83
CA LEU A 58 1.71 12.74 6.80
C LEU A 58 2.28 12.54 8.20
N SER A 59 2.17 13.58 9.03
CA SER A 59 2.50 13.52 10.47
C SER A 59 1.27 13.45 11.38
N VAL A 60 0.05 13.60 10.83
CA VAL A 60 -1.20 13.43 11.59
C VAL A 60 -1.75 12.02 11.29
N PRO A 61 -1.63 11.07 12.24
CA PRO A 61 -1.86 9.67 11.94
C PRO A 61 -3.36 9.33 12.03
N HIS A 62 -4.15 9.92 11.14
CA HIS A 62 -5.61 9.75 11.09
C HIS A 62 -6.07 9.34 9.68
N PRO A 63 -6.84 8.23 9.52
CA PRO A 63 -7.26 7.73 8.21
C PRO A 63 -8.00 8.75 7.33
N MET A 64 -8.90 9.55 7.91
CA MET A 64 -9.57 10.64 7.19
C MET A 64 -8.60 11.64 6.53
N VAL A 65 -7.44 11.90 7.16
CA VAL A 65 -6.43 12.81 6.58
C VAL A 65 -5.72 12.12 5.41
N ALA A 66 -5.38 10.83 5.56
CA ALA A 66 -4.78 10.05 4.49
C ALA A 66 -5.71 9.93 3.27
N GLU A 67 -6.99 9.63 3.48
CA GLU A 67 -8.02 9.56 2.42
C GLU A 67 -8.20 10.92 1.71
N LEU A 68 -8.25 12.02 2.47
CA LEU A 68 -8.35 13.36 1.90
C LEU A 68 -7.11 13.70 1.04
N LEU A 69 -5.92 13.33 1.51
CA LEU A 69 -4.68 13.57 0.76
C LEU A 69 -4.57 12.67 -0.46
N ALA A 70 -5.09 11.44 -0.41
CA ALA A 70 -5.11 10.54 -1.56
C ALA A 70 -5.82 11.14 -2.79
N GLY A 71 -6.81 12.01 -2.59
CA GLY A 71 -7.49 12.75 -3.66
C GLY A 71 -6.86 14.08 -4.07
N SER A 72 -5.70 14.45 -3.52
CA SER A 72 -5.13 15.81 -3.67
C SER A 72 -4.18 15.99 -4.86
N GLY A 73 -3.87 14.91 -5.59
CA GLY A 73 -3.03 14.93 -6.79
C GLY A 73 -1.51 14.86 -6.53
N PHE A 74 -1.09 14.44 -5.34
CA PHE A 74 0.29 14.02 -5.11
C PHE A 74 0.58 12.69 -5.84
N ASP A 75 1.85 12.45 -6.14
CA ASP A 75 2.30 11.18 -6.71
C ASP A 75 2.43 10.12 -5.61
N PHE A 76 2.80 10.53 -4.40
CA PHE A 76 2.88 9.63 -3.24
C PHE A 76 2.58 10.35 -1.92
N LEU A 77 2.23 9.58 -0.90
CA LEU A 77 2.09 10.03 0.48
C LEU A 77 3.13 9.36 1.38
N CYS A 78 3.99 10.17 1.99
CA CYS A 78 4.96 9.70 2.97
C CYS A 78 4.34 9.64 4.37
N VAL A 79 4.15 8.43 4.90
CA VAL A 79 3.72 8.17 6.28
C VAL A 79 4.93 8.21 7.19
N ASP A 80 4.95 9.18 8.10
CA ASP A 80 6.06 9.38 9.02
C ASP A 80 5.90 8.53 10.29
N ALA A 81 6.58 7.39 10.37
CA ALA A 81 6.62 6.56 11.58
C ALA A 81 7.86 6.78 12.46
N GLU A 82 8.79 7.65 12.05
CA GLU A 82 9.98 7.99 12.83
C GLU A 82 9.69 9.05 13.89
N HIS A 83 8.89 10.06 13.54
CA HIS A 83 8.66 11.22 14.41
C HIS A 83 7.19 11.46 14.75
N ALA A 84 6.25 10.82 14.05
CA ALA A 84 4.85 10.86 14.41
C ALA A 84 4.43 9.62 15.22
N PRO A 85 3.36 9.69 16.04
CA PRO A 85 2.91 8.58 16.87
C PRO A 85 2.12 7.54 16.06
N VAL A 86 2.79 6.89 15.10
CA VAL A 86 2.22 5.86 14.22
C VAL A 86 2.55 4.48 14.77
N SER A 87 1.53 3.76 15.28
CA SER A 87 1.65 2.32 15.54
C SER A 87 1.47 1.52 14.24
N PHE A 88 1.83 0.24 14.23
CA PHE A 88 1.57 -0.65 13.08
C PHE A 88 0.08 -0.75 12.74
N GLU A 89 -0.81 -0.77 13.73
CA GLU A 89 -2.26 -0.79 13.50
C GLU A 89 -2.76 0.51 12.85
N THR A 90 -2.24 1.65 13.31
CA THR A 90 -2.55 2.94 12.70
C THR A 90 -2.00 3.00 11.29
N MET A 91 -0.74 2.63 11.07
CA MET A 91 -0.12 2.56 9.75
C MET A 91 -0.95 1.72 8.78
N ALA A 92 -1.36 0.51 9.18
CA ALA A 92 -2.21 -0.35 8.38
C ALA A 92 -3.53 0.33 7.99
N SER A 93 -4.10 1.15 8.88
CA SER A 93 -5.32 1.91 8.62
C SER A 93 -5.09 3.09 7.68
N LEU A 94 -3.92 3.74 7.74
CA LEU A 94 -3.53 4.81 6.83
C LEU A 94 -3.31 4.29 5.42
N LEU A 95 -2.52 3.21 5.26
CA LEU A 95 -2.24 2.60 3.96
C LEU A 95 -3.55 2.16 3.27
N ARG A 96 -4.42 1.44 4.00
CA ARG A 96 -5.74 1.06 3.47
C ARG A 96 -6.61 2.24 3.08
N ALA A 97 -6.49 3.38 3.75
CA ALA A 97 -7.26 4.58 3.41
C ALA A 97 -6.78 5.22 2.11
N VAL A 98 -5.47 5.14 1.82
CA VAL A 98 -4.90 5.58 0.54
C VAL A 98 -5.33 4.62 -0.57
N ASP A 99 -5.14 3.31 -0.41
CA ASP A 99 -5.55 2.29 -1.40
C ASP A 99 -7.04 2.34 -1.75
N ALA A 100 -7.90 2.65 -0.78
CA ALA A 100 -9.34 2.70 -0.98
C ALA A 100 -9.80 3.97 -1.73
N ALA A 101 -8.97 5.00 -1.78
CA ALA A 101 -9.29 6.24 -2.47
C ALA A 101 -9.14 6.05 -4.00
N PRO A 102 -9.96 6.75 -4.81
CA PRO A 102 -9.78 6.72 -6.25
C PRO A 102 -8.48 7.42 -6.64
N GLY A 103 -7.60 6.73 -7.36
CA GLY A 103 -6.36 7.30 -7.87
C GLY A 103 -5.23 6.28 -7.90
N GLU A 104 -4.03 6.77 -8.17
CA GLU A 104 -2.79 5.99 -8.27
C GLU A 104 -1.74 6.51 -7.27
N MET A 105 -2.18 7.15 -6.18
CA MET A 105 -1.25 7.67 -5.18
C MET A 105 -0.57 6.51 -4.45
N GLU A 106 0.75 6.48 -4.52
CA GLU A 106 1.55 5.47 -3.85
C GLU A 106 1.85 5.86 -2.39
N THR A 107 2.26 4.87 -1.60
CA THR A 107 2.57 4.99 -0.19
C THR A 107 4.05 4.77 0.07
N LEU A 108 4.69 5.78 0.65
CA LEU A 108 6.04 5.70 1.16
C LEU A 108 5.98 5.67 2.68
N VAL A 109 6.65 4.73 3.35
CA VAL A 109 6.70 4.71 4.82
C VAL A 109 8.10 5.04 5.30
N ARG A 110 8.24 6.16 6.01
CA ARG A 110 9.45 6.45 6.78
C ARG A 110 9.42 5.66 8.09
N VAL A 111 10.30 4.67 8.20
CA VAL A 111 10.43 3.82 9.40
C VAL A 111 11.28 4.50 10.48
N GLY A 112 11.22 4.02 11.71
CA GLY A 112 11.96 4.57 12.85
C GLY A 112 13.46 4.22 12.86
N GLY A 113 13.90 3.26 12.04
CA GLY A 113 15.31 2.87 11.95
C GLY A 113 15.54 1.64 11.07
N HIS A 114 16.66 0.95 11.29
CA HIS A 114 17.14 -0.16 10.44
C HIS A 114 16.82 -1.55 11.00
N ASP A 115 15.96 -1.64 12.02
CA ASP A 115 15.68 -2.92 12.69
C ASP A 115 14.96 -3.89 11.73
N PRO A 116 15.50 -5.10 11.45
CA PRO A 116 14.88 -6.04 10.52
C PRO A 116 13.47 -6.50 10.93
N VAL A 117 13.13 -6.43 12.22
CA VAL A 117 11.77 -6.77 12.69
C VAL A 117 10.80 -5.66 12.35
N GLU A 118 11.19 -4.41 12.53
CA GLU A 118 10.41 -3.25 12.08
C GLU A 118 10.24 -3.25 10.56
N LEU A 119 11.33 -3.36 9.80
CA LEU A 119 11.32 -3.34 8.34
C LEU A 119 10.37 -4.39 7.76
N LYS A 120 10.48 -5.66 8.19
CA LYS A 120 9.60 -6.72 7.69
C LYS A 120 8.13 -6.50 8.06
N ARG A 121 7.85 -6.05 9.30
CA ARG A 121 6.48 -5.82 9.76
C ARG A 121 5.84 -4.67 9.00
N THR A 122 6.60 -3.62 8.69
CA THR A 122 6.15 -2.52 7.83
C THR A 122 5.88 -3.03 6.42
N LEU A 123 6.77 -3.83 5.83
CA LEU A 123 6.55 -4.40 4.49
C LEU A 123 5.36 -5.38 4.43
N ASP A 124 5.05 -6.08 5.53
CA ASP A 124 3.87 -6.95 5.61
C ASP A 124 2.55 -6.16 5.59
N LEU A 125 2.61 -4.86 5.95
CA LEU A 125 1.51 -3.92 5.75
C LEU A 125 1.44 -3.40 4.31
N ASP A 126 2.34 -3.83 3.44
CA ASP A 126 2.28 -3.63 2.00
C ASP A 126 2.29 -2.17 1.53
N PRO A 127 3.28 -1.34 1.97
CA PRO A 127 3.55 -0.06 1.33
C PRO A 127 4.24 -0.28 -0.03
N ASP A 128 4.21 0.75 -0.88
CA ASP A 128 4.87 0.75 -2.19
C ASP A 128 6.39 0.93 -2.06
N ALA A 129 6.81 1.73 -1.07
CA ALA A 129 8.21 1.91 -0.74
C ALA A 129 8.45 2.16 0.77
N LEU A 130 9.66 1.83 1.22
CA LEU A 130 10.19 2.31 2.50
C LEU A 130 11.12 3.50 2.27
N LEU A 131 11.15 4.42 3.25
CA LEU A 131 12.19 5.42 3.46
C LEU A 131 12.89 5.06 4.78
N VAL A 132 14.16 4.69 4.70
CA VAL A 132 14.94 4.29 5.89
C VAL A 132 15.87 5.45 6.28
N PRO A 133 15.68 6.09 7.45
CA PRO A 133 16.47 7.26 7.85
C PRO A 133 17.88 6.87 8.32
N MET A 134 18.80 7.83 8.33
CA MET A 134 20.13 7.69 8.95
C MET A 134 20.96 6.49 8.44
N VAL A 135 20.94 6.22 7.13
CA VAL A 135 21.84 5.23 6.50
C VAL A 135 23.13 5.93 6.09
N ASP A 136 24.20 5.73 6.84
CA ASP A 136 25.45 6.49 6.67
C ASP A 136 26.57 5.68 6.02
N THR A 137 26.42 4.35 5.99
CA THR A 137 27.44 3.45 5.42
C THR A 137 26.86 2.49 4.38
N ALA A 138 27.72 2.05 3.45
CA ALA A 138 27.36 1.01 2.49
C ALA A 138 26.93 -0.30 3.19
N ALA A 139 27.56 -0.64 4.32
CA ALA A 139 27.22 -1.84 5.09
C ALA A 139 25.82 -1.75 5.72
N GLU A 140 25.41 -0.56 6.20
CA GLU A 140 24.04 -0.34 6.68
C GLU A 140 23.03 -0.42 5.53
N ALA A 141 23.33 0.19 4.38
CA ALA A 141 22.49 0.09 3.19
C ALA A 141 22.32 -1.37 2.74
N GLU A 142 23.41 -2.15 2.69
CA GLU A 142 23.39 -3.57 2.38
C GLU A 142 22.56 -4.37 3.39
N ALA A 143 22.69 -4.09 4.68
CA ALA A 143 21.92 -4.76 5.73
C ALA A 143 20.40 -4.45 5.64
N VAL A 144 20.05 -3.21 5.32
CA VAL A 144 18.66 -2.80 5.06
C VAL A 144 18.12 -3.55 3.84
N VAL A 145 18.85 -3.59 2.72
CA VAL A 145 18.43 -4.30 1.50
C VAL A 145 18.29 -5.81 1.74
N ASP A 146 19.20 -6.42 2.50
CA ASP A 146 19.10 -7.83 2.90
C ASP A 146 17.84 -8.09 3.73
N ALA A 147 17.53 -7.22 4.68
CA ALA A 147 16.35 -7.36 5.56
C ALA A 147 15.00 -7.18 4.82
N THR A 148 14.98 -6.49 3.67
CA THR A 148 13.75 -6.22 2.92
C THR A 148 13.47 -7.24 1.80
N ARG A 149 14.46 -8.02 1.39
CA ARG A 149 14.34 -9.02 0.30
C ARG A 149 14.14 -10.44 0.82
N TYR A 150 13.32 -11.22 0.12
CA TYR A 150 13.14 -12.64 0.41
C TYR A 150 14.37 -13.48 -0.01
N PRO A 151 14.59 -14.65 0.61
CA PRO A 151 15.57 -15.62 0.12
C PRO A 151 15.30 -15.99 -1.35
N PRO A 152 16.34 -16.17 -2.19
CA PRO A 152 17.77 -16.16 -1.85
C PRO A 152 18.44 -14.78 -1.88
N ALA A 153 17.72 -13.70 -2.21
CA ALA A 153 18.27 -12.36 -2.40
C ALA A 153 18.41 -11.53 -1.11
N GLY A 154 17.85 -12.03 0.00
CA GLY A 154 17.95 -11.43 1.33
C GLY A 154 17.47 -12.38 2.42
N SER A 155 17.18 -11.83 3.60
CA SER A 155 16.83 -12.54 4.83
C SER A 155 15.40 -12.28 5.33
N ARG A 156 14.57 -11.56 4.58
CA ARG A 156 13.16 -11.31 4.96
C ARG A 156 12.40 -12.63 5.13
N GLY A 157 11.76 -12.78 6.28
CA GLY A 157 10.87 -13.92 6.54
C GLY A 157 9.55 -13.78 5.79
N VAL A 158 8.99 -14.91 5.33
CA VAL A 158 7.69 -14.96 4.65
C VAL A 158 6.57 -15.05 5.69
N GLY A 159 5.60 -14.14 5.60
CA GLY A 159 4.35 -14.19 6.35
C GLY A 159 3.18 -14.01 5.39
N LEU A 160 2.10 -14.78 5.60
CA LEU A 160 0.85 -14.56 4.89
C LEU A 160 0.10 -13.39 5.54
N GLY A 161 -0.25 -12.38 4.75
CA GLY A 161 -0.81 -11.14 5.26
C GLY A 161 -1.31 -10.24 4.14
N ARG A 162 -1.42 -8.93 4.41
CA ARG A 162 -1.89 -7.96 3.42
C ARG A 162 -1.00 -7.96 2.17
N ALA A 163 0.31 -7.97 2.37
CA ALA A 163 1.32 -8.07 1.32
C ALA A 163 1.05 -9.16 0.29
N THR A 164 0.61 -10.34 0.72
CA THR A 164 0.36 -11.49 -0.17
C THR A 164 -1.12 -11.61 -0.55
N ASP A 165 -1.91 -10.53 -0.49
CA ASP A 165 -3.38 -10.52 -0.56
C ASP A 165 -4.04 -11.66 0.24
N TYR A 166 -3.53 -11.89 1.46
CA TYR A 166 -4.01 -12.93 2.37
C TYR A 166 -3.92 -14.37 1.81
N GLY A 167 -3.08 -14.59 0.80
CA GLY A 167 -2.92 -15.87 0.12
C GLY A 167 -4.07 -16.20 -0.83
N ARG A 168 -4.83 -15.20 -1.28
CA ARG A 168 -5.87 -15.41 -2.30
C ARG A 168 -5.24 -15.67 -3.66
N ASP A 169 -5.82 -16.64 -4.38
CA ASP A 169 -5.57 -16.92 -5.80
C ASP A 169 -4.10 -17.01 -6.25
N GLY A 170 -3.19 -17.44 -5.37
CA GLY A 170 -1.76 -17.60 -5.69
C GLY A 170 -0.95 -16.29 -5.70
N ALA A 171 -1.52 -15.20 -5.19
CA ALA A 171 -0.85 -13.90 -5.06
C ALA A 171 0.42 -13.95 -4.21
N ASP A 172 0.55 -14.95 -3.33
CA ASP A 172 1.76 -15.19 -2.54
C ASP A 172 2.95 -15.59 -3.41
N ALA A 173 2.76 -16.44 -4.42
CA ALA A 173 3.84 -16.84 -5.32
C ALA A 173 4.35 -15.65 -6.17
N ILE A 174 3.42 -14.84 -6.69
CA ILE A 174 3.75 -13.64 -7.46
C ILE A 174 4.46 -12.61 -6.57
N TYR A 175 3.95 -12.37 -5.37
CA TYR A 175 4.56 -11.43 -4.43
C TYR A 175 5.98 -11.82 -4.01
N LEU A 176 6.26 -13.12 -3.85
CA LEU A 176 7.61 -13.59 -3.52
C LEU A 176 8.60 -13.36 -4.67
N GLU A 177 8.14 -13.43 -5.92
CA GLU A 177 8.95 -13.14 -7.10
C GLU A 177 9.16 -11.62 -7.30
N GLU A 178 8.13 -10.81 -7.03
CA GLU A 178 8.13 -9.36 -7.30
C GLU A 178 8.53 -8.47 -6.10
N GLY A 179 8.46 -8.99 -4.87
CA GLY A 179 8.66 -8.26 -3.61
C GLY A 179 10.09 -7.74 -3.37
N ALA A 180 10.99 -7.87 -4.34
CA ALA A 180 12.41 -7.52 -4.24
C ALA A 180 12.71 -6.00 -4.45
N GLY A 181 11.72 -5.19 -4.82
CA GLY A 181 11.93 -3.83 -5.37
C GLY A 181 11.45 -2.62 -4.55
N ARG A 182 11.02 -2.78 -3.30
CA ARG A 182 10.24 -1.75 -2.56
C ARG A 182 11.01 -0.92 -1.54
N THR A 183 12.32 -0.71 -1.72
CA THR A 183 13.15 -0.01 -0.73
C THR A 183 13.82 1.21 -1.36
N LEU A 184 13.51 2.40 -0.84
CA LEU A 184 14.26 3.63 -1.07
C LEU A 184 15.03 3.94 0.23
N ALA A 185 16.35 3.94 0.17
CA ALA A 185 17.17 4.33 1.32
C ALA A 185 17.54 5.81 1.17
N GLU A 186 17.25 6.63 2.19
CA GLU A 186 17.71 8.01 2.24
C GLU A 186 18.89 8.12 3.22
N CYS A 187 20.03 8.57 2.70
CA CYS A 187 21.15 9.01 3.54
C CYS A 187 20.80 10.38 4.12
N ALA A 188 20.84 10.53 5.44
CA ALA A 188 20.80 11.85 6.07
C ALA A 188 22.24 12.34 6.23
N ASP A 189 22.83 12.88 5.15
CA ASP A 189 24.13 13.58 5.12
C ASP A 189 25.14 13.21 6.23
N ALA A 190 25.94 12.19 5.97
CA ALA A 190 27.28 12.04 6.54
C ALA A 190 28.32 11.80 5.43
N PHE A 191 28.27 12.59 4.36
CA PHE A 191 29.45 12.85 3.51
C PHE A 191 30.15 14.16 3.98
N GLU A 192 30.51 14.23 5.25
CA GLU A 192 31.59 15.11 5.72
C GLU A 192 32.84 14.26 5.96
N GLU A 193 33.73 14.27 4.94
CA GLU A 193 35.18 14.02 4.98
C GLU A 193 35.72 12.78 5.73
N GLN A 194 36.03 11.70 4.98
CA GLN A 194 37.42 11.17 4.80
C GLN A 194 37.49 9.92 3.90
#